data_AF-A0A4Q5J3Z2-F1
#
_entry.id   AF-A0A4Q5J3Z2-F1
#
_cell.length_a   1.000
_cell.length_b   1.000
_cell.length_c   1.000
_cell.angle_alpha   90.00
_cell.angle_beta   90.00
_cell.angle_gamma   90.00
#
_symmetry.space_group_name_H-M   'P 1'
#
loop_
_entity.id
_entity.type
_entity.pdbx_description
1 polymer ?
#
loop_
_entity_poly.entity_id
_entity_poly.type
_entity_poly.pdbx_seq_one_letter_code
_entity_poly.pdbx_strand_id
1 'polypeptide(L)'
;MGQSIVMIGTRKGLWIARSDDRETWELQGPHFDMEDVYSCCIDTRGGSVRLFASPSSSWVGPKLMHSDDLGETWVEGKIGFPEDTGTSLERVWQIQPGVGDTTVWAGTEPGAVFRSDDRGETFELVRGLWDHPHRPEWGAGYGGQAFHTIVPHPTDTDRITCAISSGGVYATTDGGATWEAHNTGVQAEFLPEGSQYPEFGQCVHKIARHPARPDRMFMQNHGGVYRSDDGGTTWQSIEQGLPANFGFPVVVHPHDPDTVYLFPLSGSGGRYPVDGEARVWRSKDAGETWEALDDGLPEHFFVGVMRDAMCTDQHDPVGVFFGARNGSVWASTDEGDTWREIAANLPDVMAVRAAAL
;
A
#
# COMPACT_ATOMS: atom_id res chain seq x y z
N MET A 1 -12.11 13.77 20.77
CA MET A 1 -11.59 12.99 19.64
C MET A 1 -10.18 12.58 20.01
N GLY A 2 -9.75 11.37 19.65
CA GLY A 2 -8.35 10.96 19.83
C GLY A 2 -7.46 11.75 18.86
N GLN A 3 -6.18 11.91 19.18
CA GLN A 3 -5.23 12.58 18.31
C GLN A 3 -5.04 11.75 17.03
N SER A 4 -4.96 12.40 15.88
CA SER A 4 -4.65 11.77 14.60
C SER A 4 -3.22 12.06 14.19
N ILE A 5 -2.58 11.06 13.59
CA ILE A 5 -1.27 11.18 12.97
C ILE A 5 -1.35 10.76 11.50
N VAL A 6 -0.64 11.48 10.63
CA VAL A 6 -0.49 11.13 9.21
C VAL A 6 1.00 11.18 8.85
N MET A 7 1.58 10.05 8.48
CA MET A 7 2.92 9.95 7.91
C MET A 7 2.85 10.13 6.39
N ILE A 8 3.70 10.99 5.84
CA ILE A 8 3.73 11.37 4.42
C ILE A 8 5.14 11.13 3.87
N GLY A 9 5.33 9.98 3.22
CA GLY A 9 6.59 9.63 2.55
C GLY A 9 6.66 10.25 1.16
N THR A 10 7.76 10.91 0.84
CA THR A 10 7.95 11.61 -0.44
C THR A 10 9.28 11.24 -1.11
N ARG A 11 9.50 11.74 -2.32
CA ARG A 11 10.79 11.67 -3.02
C ARG A 11 11.94 12.46 -2.36
N LYS A 12 11.72 13.20 -1.28
CA LYS A 12 12.79 13.95 -0.58
C LYS A 12 12.59 14.02 0.94
N GLY A 13 12.08 12.95 1.53
CA GLY A 13 11.97 12.80 2.97
C GLY A 13 10.57 12.39 3.42
N LEU A 14 10.44 12.32 4.73
CA LEU A 14 9.21 12.00 5.44
C LEU A 14 8.71 13.23 6.20
N TRP A 15 7.41 13.49 6.12
CA TRP A 15 6.71 14.44 6.97
C TRP A 15 5.73 13.71 7.87
N ILE A 16 5.46 14.28 9.05
CA ILE A 16 4.48 13.78 10.01
C ILE A 16 3.52 14.92 10.31
N ALA A 17 2.26 14.76 9.92
CA ALA A 17 1.18 15.67 10.28
C ALA A 17 0.45 15.14 11.52
N ARG A 18 0.06 16.04 12.44
CA ARG A 18 -0.74 15.70 13.62
C ARG A 18 -1.92 16.63 13.75
N SER A 19 -3.02 16.13 14.31
CA SER A 19 -4.23 16.91 14.54
C SER A 19 -5.00 16.37 15.75
N ASP A 20 -5.52 17.26 16.59
CA ASP A 20 -6.34 16.90 17.75
C ASP A 20 -7.85 16.93 17.44
N ASP A 21 -8.24 17.66 16.39
CA ASP A 21 -9.61 17.89 15.96
C ASP A 21 -9.92 17.31 14.58
N ARG A 22 -8.90 16.79 13.89
CA ARG A 22 -8.90 16.36 12.48
C ARG A 22 -9.22 17.48 11.50
N GLU A 23 -9.26 18.74 11.91
CA GLU A 23 -9.50 19.92 11.07
C GLU A 23 -8.22 20.72 10.85
N THR A 24 -7.49 20.97 11.93
CA THR A 24 -6.23 21.71 11.93
C THR A 24 -5.05 20.75 12.03
N TRP A 25 -4.11 20.85 11.09
CA TRP A 25 -2.98 19.93 11.00
C TRP A 25 -1.65 20.66 11.21
N GLU A 26 -0.86 20.20 12.17
CA GLU A 26 0.52 20.63 12.37
C GLU A 26 1.44 19.69 11.62
N LEU A 27 2.26 20.22 10.72
CA LEU A 27 3.18 19.45 9.89
C LEU A 27 4.62 19.56 10.41
N GLN A 28 5.24 18.43 10.73
CA GLN A 28 6.63 18.30 11.15
C GLN A 28 7.48 17.62 10.06
N GLY A 29 8.71 18.10 9.84
CA GLY A 29 9.67 17.52 8.90
C GLY A 29 10.48 18.58 8.14
N PRO A 30 11.28 18.17 7.13
CA PRO A 30 11.47 16.78 6.71
C PRO A 30 12.32 15.98 7.73
N HIS A 31 11.94 14.72 7.93
CA HIS A 31 12.84 13.67 8.40
C HIS A 31 13.51 13.02 7.17
N PHE A 32 14.77 12.58 7.31
CA PHE A 32 15.55 11.96 6.23
C PHE A 32 15.66 12.86 4.99
N ASP A 33 16.11 14.10 5.20
CA ASP A 33 16.24 15.09 4.13
C ASP A 33 17.04 14.55 2.94
N MET A 34 16.53 14.80 1.73
CA MET A 34 17.08 14.31 0.45
C MET A 34 17.06 12.78 0.26
N GLU A 35 16.39 12.01 1.13
CA GLU A 35 16.18 10.57 0.95
C GLU A 35 14.75 10.26 0.44
N ASP A 36 14.62 9.37 -0.53
CA ASP A 36 13.32 8.91 -1.02
C ASP A 36 12.65 8.02 0.04
N VAL A 37 11.41 8.30 0.44
CA VAL A 37 10.64 7.50 1.40
C VAL A 37 9.42 6.91 0.69
N TYR A 38 9.57 5.66 0.22
CA TYR A 38 8.53 4.93 -0.51
C TYR A 38 7.59 4.13 0.39
N SER A 39 8.01 3.83 1.61
CA SER A 39 7.21 3.09 2.59
C SER A 39 7.33 3.73 3.96
N CYS A 40 6.17 3.87 4.60
CA CYS A 40 6.04 4.17 6.01
C CYS A 40 4.90 3.32 6.59
N CYS A 41 4.89 3.15 7.91
CA CYS A 41 3.89 2.38 8.63
C CYS A 41 3.72 2.94 10.05
N ILE A 42 2.48 2.90 10.55
CA ILE A 42 2.16 3.22 11.93
C ILE A 42 1.66 1.93 12.58
N ASP A 43 2.44 1.37 13.50
CA ASP A 43 2.07 0.19 14.26
C ASP A 43 1.53 0.62 15.62
N THR A 44 0.22 0.44 15.83
CA THR A 44 -0.47 0.78 17.08
C THR A 44 -0.67 -0.43 17.99
N ARG A 45 -0.14 -1.61 17.63
CA ARG A 45 -0.29 -2.85 18.41
C ARG A 45 0.56 -2.83 19.68
N GLY A 46 0.16 -3.61 20.68
CA GLY A 46 0.95 -3.83 21.90
C GLY A 46 0.94 -2.68 22.90
N GLY A 47 0.07 -1.67 22.72
CA GLY A 47 -0.07 -0.55 23.66
C GLY A 47 1.03 0.50 23.57
N SER A 48 1.92 0.41 22.58
CA SER A 48 2.94 1.41 22.26
C SER A 48 2.99 1.63 20.76
N VAL A 49 2.92 2.89 20.33
CA VAL A 49 2.98 3.26 18.92
C VAL A 49 4.42 3.20 18.44
N ARG A 50 4.67 2.44 17.38
CA ARG A 50 5.97 2.43 16.67
C ARG A 50 5.75 2.91 15.24
N LEU A 51 6.52 3.92 14.84
CA LEU A 51 6.55 4.39 13.46
C LEU A 51 7.66 3.66 12.71
N PHE A 52 7.42 3.33 11.45
CA PHE A 52 8.44 2.82 10.54
C PHE A 52 8.54 3.70 9.31
N ALA A 53 9.75 3.86 8.78
CA ALA A 53 10.01 4.52 7.52
C ALA A 53 11.21 3.87 6.82
N SER A 54 11.18 3.79 5.49
CA SER A 54 12.30 3.28 4.71
C SER A 54 12.89 4.37 3.80
N PRO A 55 13.74 5.26 4.33
CA PRO A 55 14.46 6.22 3.52
C PRO A 55 15.51 5.51 2.67
N SER A 56 15.69 5.99 1.44
CA SER A 56 16.66 5.44 0.50
C SER A 56 17.35 6.58 -0.25
N SER A 57 18.66 6.47 -0.39
CA SER A 57 19.48 7.43 -1.12
C SER A 57 20.44 6.73 -2.06
N SER A 58 20.68 7.31 -3.23
CA SER A 58 21.68 6.81 -4.19
C SER A 58 23.11 6.81 -3.64
N TRP A 59 23.35 7.51 -2.53
CA TRP A 59 24.69 7.67 -1.94
C TRP A 59 24.99 6.71 -0.80
N VAL A 60 23.97 6.40 0.01
CA VAL A 60 24.13 5.60 1.24
C VAL A 60 23.28 4.32 1.24
N GLY A 61 22.47 4.11 0.20
CA GLY A 61 21.60 2.94 0.06
C GLY A 61 20.25 3.06 0.77
N PRO A 62 19.45 1.99 0.74
CA PRO A 62 18.19 1.89 1.45
C PRO A 62 18.41 1.59 2.94
N LYS A 63 17.54 2.13 3.78
CA LYS A 63 17.49 1.85 5.23
C LYS A 63 16.09 1.44 5.64
N LEU A 64 15.99 0.86 6.83
CA LEU A 64 14.72 0.67 7.54
C LEU A 64 14.88 1.31 8.92
N MET A 65 14.10 2.35 9.17
CA MET A 65 14.14 3.14 10.39
C MET A 65 12.85 2.92 11.18
N HIS A 66 12.97 2.88 12.50
CA HIS A 66 11.82 2.87 13.39
C HIS A 66 11.96 3.91 14.50
N SER A 67 10.82 4.32 15.07
CA SER A 67 10.73 5.31 16.13
C SER A 67 9.66 4.91 17.13
N ASP A 68 9.99 4.97 18.42
CA ASP A 68 9.09 4.70 19.55
C ASP A 68 8.63 5.97 20.29
N ASP A 69 9.03 7.15 19.78
CA ASP A 69 8.73 8.48 20.34
C ASP A 69 8.03 9.36 19.29
N LEU A 70 7.19 8.73 18.47
CA LEU A 70 6.38 9.37 17.43
C LEU A 70 7.20 10.21 16.43
N GLY A 71 8.46 9.85 16.18
CA GLY A 71 9.32 10.45 15.17
C GLY A 71 10.30 11.50 15.70
N GLU A 72 10.41 11.69 17.02
CA GLU A 72 11.43 12.56 17.63
C GLU A 72 12.84 11.98 17.41
N THR A 73 13.01 10.67 17.60
CA THR A 73 14.25 9.95 17.32
C THR A 73 13.99 8.71 16.47
N TRP A 74 15.02 8.30 15.72
CA TRP A 74 14.95 7.18 14.78
C TRP A 74 16.13 6.24 14.98
N VAL A 75 15.83 4.95 15.02
CA VAL A 75 16.80 3.85 15.14
C VAL A 75 16.77 3.03 13.86
N GLU A 76 17.95 2.66 13.36
CA GLU A 76 18.08 1.83 12.17
C GLU A 76 17.95 0.34 12.53
N GLY A 77 16.96 -0.32 11.94
CA GLY A 77 16.80 -1.77 11.94
C GLY A 77 17.67 -2.44 10.87
N LYS A 78 17.88 -3.75 11.00
CA LYS A 78 18.74 -4.51 10.08
C LYS A 78 17.90 -5.30 9.09
N ILE A 79 18.00 -4.92 7.82
CA ILE A 79 17.43 -5.65 6.70
C ILE A 79 18.47 -5.77 5.59
N GLY A 80 18.66 -6.97 5.06
CA GLY A 80 19.64 -7.21 4.02
C GLY A 80 19.56 -8.63 3.50
N PHE A 81 19.88 -8.79 2.22
CA PHE A 81 19.94 -10.11 1.61
C PHE A 81 21.11 -10.92 2.19
N PRO A 82 20.90 -12.20 2.53
CA PRO A 82 21.98 -13.11 2.92
C PRO A 82 23.06 -13.25 1.83
N GLU A 83 24.32 -13.42 2.22
CA GLU A 83 25.47 -13.45 1.28
C GLU A 83 25.32 -14.49 0.16
N ASP A 84 24.73 -15.65 0.44
CA ASP A 84 24.53 -16.74 -0.53
C ASP A 84 23.60 -16.36 -1.69
N THR A 85 22.78 -15.32 -1.53
CA THR A 85 21.89 -14.83 -2.60
C THR A 85 22.63 -14.05 -3.68
N GLY A 86 23.84 -13.57 -3.41
CA GLY A 86 24.56 -12.66 -4.31
C GLY A 86 23.77 -11.39 -4.68
N THR A 87 22.79 -11.00 -3.86
CA THR A 87 21.85 -9.89 -4.12
C THR A 87 22.06 -8.77 -3.09
N SER A 88 21.74 -7.53 -3.48
CA SER A 88 21.72 -6.37 -2.59
C SER A 88 20.32 -5.75 -2.54
N LEU A 89 19.95 -5.21 -1.39
CA LEU A 89 18.69 -4.49 -1.22
C LEU A 89 18.77 -3.17 -1.99
N GLU A 90 17.80 -2.93 -2.86
CA GLU A 90 17.66 -1.65 -3.56
C GLU A 90 16.64 -0.74 -2.86
N ARG A 91 15.54 -1.31 -2.37
CA ARG A 91 14.47 -0.56 -1.71
C ARG A 91 13.56 -1.45 -0.87
N VAL A 92 13.06 -0.91 0.24
CA VAL A 92 11.87 -1.45 0.93
C VAL A 92 10.64 -0.75 0.38
N TRP A 93 9.76 -1.52 -0.23
CA TRP A 93 8.53 -1.04 -0.88
C TRP A 93 7.32 -1.06 0.05
N GLN A 94 7.34 -1.91 1.08
CA GLN A 94 6.26 -1.93 2.05
C GLN A 94 6.75 -2.44 3.41
N ILE A 95 6.17 -1.91 4.47
CA ILE A 95 6.30 -2.39 5.85
C ILE A 95 4.89 -2.62 6.38
N GLN A 96 4.64 -3.80 6.94
CA GLN A 96 3.31 -4.18 7.42
C GLN A 96 3.39 -4.92 8.77
N PRO A 97 2.61 -4.50 9.78
CA PRO A 97 2.50 -5.22 11.03
C PRO A 97 1.82 -6.58 10.79
N GLY A 98 2.36 -7.66 11.38
CA GLY A 98 1.79 -9.01 11.32
C GLY A 98 0.79 -9.35 12.42
N VAL A 99 0.63 -10.64 12.73
CA VAL A 99 -0.12 -11.10 13.92
C VAL A 99 0.76 -10.97 15.16
N GLY A 100 0.13 -10.63 16.30
CA GLY A 100 0.83 -10.36 17.56
C GLY A 100 1.35 -8.93 17.63
N ASP A 101 2.27 -8.67 18.57
CA ASP A 101 2.86 -7.35 18.82
C ASP A 101 4.33 -7.22 18.39
N THR A 102 4.96 -8.31 17.92
CA THR A 102 6.36 -8.30 17.47
C THR A 102 6.56 -8.52 15.98
N THR A 103 5.66 -9.26 15.32
CA THR A 103 5.84 -9.61 13.91
C THR A 103 5.71 -8.38 13.01
N VAL A 104 6.68 -8.16 12.14
CA VAL A 104 6.67 -7.13 11.08
C VAL A 104 7.15 -7.76 9.78
N TRP A 105 6.46 -7.46 8.68
CA TRP A 105 6.81 -7.91 7.35
C TRP A 105 7.32 -6.75 6.50
N ALA A 106 8.28 -7.03 5.62
CA ALA A 106 8.79 -6.06 4.66
C ALA A 106 8.86 -6.63 3.25
N GLY A 107 8.39 -5.85 2.27
CA GLY A 107 8.43 -6.21 0.86
C GLY A 107 9.47 -5.35 0.16
N THR A 108 10.26 -5.93 -0.74
CA THR A 108 11.48 -5.27 -1.24
C THR A 108 11.61 -5.30 -2.76
N GLU A 109 12.59 -4.53 -3.23
CA GLU A 109 13.24 -4.60 -4.53
C GLU A 109 14.73 -4.94 -4.32
N PRO A 110 15.29 -5.93 -5.05
CA PRO A 110 14.59 -6.89 -5.91
C PRO A 110 13.51 -7.67 -5.16
N GLY A 111 12.60 -8.30 -5.92
CA GLY A 111 11.37 -8.89 -5.40
C GLY A 111 11.64 -9.96 -4.33
N ALA A 112 11.47 -9.59 -3.07
CA ALA A 112 11.51 -10.51 -1.94
C ALA A 112 10.57 -10.05 -0.81
N VAL A 113 10.34 -10.97 0.13
CA VAL A 113 9.62 -10.71 1.38
C VAL A 113 10.55 -11.05 2.54
N PHE A 114 10.57 -10.18 3.54
CA PHE A 114 11.32 -10.33 4.78
C PHE A 114 10.36 -10.34 5.97
N ARG A 115 10.75 -11.00 7.04
CA ARG A 115 10.02 -11.07 8.30
C ARG A 115 10.94 -10.69 9.46
N SER A 116 10.41 -9.91 10.38
CA SER A 116 10.98 -9.65 11.69
C SER A 116 10.04 -10.19 12.75
N ASP A 117 10.59 -10.80 13.80
CA ASP A 117 9.86 -11.26 14.99
C ASP A 117 10.26 -10.47 16.25
N ASP A 118 11.00 -9.37 16.08
CA ASP A 118 11.56 -8.54 17.15
C ASP A 118 11.16 -7.07 17.01
N ARG A 119 9.96 -6.78 16.47
CA ARG A 119 9.42 -5.42 16.21
C ARG A 119 10.20 -4.61 15.17
N GLY A 120 10.86 -5.29 14.22
CA GLY A 120 11.58 -4.65 13.12
C GLY A 120 13.02 -4.25 13.47
N GLU A 121 13.60 -4.82 14.52
CA GLU A 121 15.04 -4.63 14.82
C GLU A 121 15.91 -5.44 13.86
N THR A 122 15.51 -6.67 13.54
CA THR A 122 16.16 -7.54 12.55
C THR A 122 15.16 -8.23 11.65
N PHE A 123 15.50 -8.32 10.36
CA PHE A 123 14.68 -8.93 9.32
C PHE A 123 15.39 -10.11 8.68
N GLU A 124 14.69 -11.22 8.55
CA GLU A 124 15.13 -12.44 7.89
C GLU A 124 14.40 -12.63 6.55
N LEU A 125 15.14 -13.10 5.54
CA LEU A 125 14.60 -13.39 4.22
C LEU A 125 13.67 -14.60 4.27
N VAL A 126 12.46 -14.45 3.71
CA VAL A 126 11.49 -15.55 3.59
C VAL A 126 11.88 -16.45 2.42
N ARG A 127 12.61 -17.53 2.72
CA ARG A 127 13.17 -18.46 1.72
C ARG A 127 12.12 -19.14 0.85
N GLY A 128 10.96 -19.49 1.40
CA GLY A 128 9.89 -20.16 0.64
C GLY A 128 9.47 -19.40 -0.61
N LEU A 129 9.44 -18.06 -0.55
CA LEU A 129 9.11 -17.22 -1.70
C LEU A 129 10.34 -16.87 -2.53
N TRP A 130 11.50 -16.68 -1.90
CA TRP A 130 12.76 -16.38 -2.59
C TRP A 130 13.27 -17.54 -3.46
N ASP A 131 13.03 -18.77 -3.03
CA ASP A 131 13.43 -19.99 -3.75
C ASP A 131 12.29 -20.54 -4.63
N HIS A 132 11.20 -19.78 -4.77
CA HIS A 132 10.02 -20.19 -5.52
C HIS A 132 10.35 -20.38 -7.03
N PRO A 133 9.85 -21.45 -7.68
CA PRO A 133 10.17 -21.75 -9.09
C PRO A 133 9.84 -20.65 -10.09
N HIS A 134 8.79 -19.86 -9.83
CA HIS A 134 8.38 -18.73 -10.71
C HIS A 134 9.30 -17.51 -10.60
N ARG A 135 10.12 -17.39 -9.54
CA ARG A 135 10.91 -16.17 -9.30
C ARG A 135 11.80 -15.74 -10.47
N PRO A 136 12.53 -16.65 -11.16
CA PRO A 136 13.33 -16.28 -12.33
C PRO A 136 12.52 -15.67 -13.48
N GLU A 137 11.20 -15.84 -13.48
CA GLU A 137 10.28 -15.37 -14.53
C GLU A 137 9.48 -14.13 -14.11
N TRP A 138 9.55 -13.69 -12.85
CA TRP A 138 8.94 -12.42 -12.44
C TRP A 138 9.55 -11.25 -13.19
N GLY A 139 8.71 -10.33 -13.66
CA GLY A 139 9.14 -9.17 -14.42
C GLY A 139 9.29 -7.93 -13.54
N ALA A 140 10.01 -6.94 -14.06
CA ALA A 140 10.00 -5.60 -13.49
C ALA A 140 8.89 -4.76 -14.14
N GLY A 141 8.02 -4.17 -13.32
CA GLY A 141 7.17 -3.08 -13.77
C GLY A 141 7.94 -1.76 -13.88
N TYR A 142 7.25 -0.66 -14.20
CA TYR A 142 7.85 0.69 -14.21
C TYR A 142 8.45 1.12 -12.87
N GLY A 143 8.00 0.51 -11.77
CA GLY A 143 8.52 0.74 -10.43
C GLY A 143 9.59 -0.26 -9.99
N GLY A 144 10.11 -1.10 -10.89
CA GLY A 144 11.01 -2.20 -10.54
C GLY A 144 10.27 -3.50 -10.23
N GLN A 145 11.03 -4.59 -10.04
CA GLN A 145 10.52 -5.89 -9.63
C GLN A 145 10.37 -5.89 -8.11
N ALA A 146 9.20 -5.51 -7.60
CA ALA A 146 9.00 -5.24 -6.18
C ALA A 146 7.78 -5.96 -5.60
N PHE A 147 7.95 -6.60 -4.43
CA PHE A 147 6.81 -6.92 -3.58
C PHE A 147 6.38 -5.64 -2.85
N HIS A 148 5.38 -4.97 -3.41
CA HIS A 148 4.82 -3.72 -2.89
C HIS A 148 3.54 -3.93 -2.08
N THR A 149 3.07 -5.17 -1.99
CA THR A 149 1.90 -5.53 -1.19
C THR A 149 2.17 -6.80 -0.40
N ILE A 150 1.90 -6.73 0.90
CA ILE A 150 1.95 -7.75 1.92
C ILE A 150 0.70 -7.53 2.76
N VAL A 151 -0.05 -8.59 2.95
CA VAL A 151 -1.34 -8.58 3.63
C VAL A 151 -1.37 -9.79 4.55
N PRO A 152 -0.80 -9.67 5.77
CA PRO A 152 -0.93 -10.71 6.78
C PRO A 152 -2.40 -10.93 7.12
N HIS A 153 -2.77 -12.17 7.48
CA HIS A 153 -4.07 -12.40 8.09
C HIS A 153 -4.11 -11.73 9.47
N PRO A 154 -5.24 -11.10 9.87
CA PRO A 154 -5.30 -10.33 11.12
C PRO A 154 -5.14 -11.19 12.37
N THR A 155 -5.43 -12.50 12.28
CA THR A 155 -5.45 -13.42 13.43
C THR A 155 -4.75 -14.75 13.20
N ASP A 156 -4.25 -15.02 11.99
CA ASP A 156 -3.67 -16.30 11.62
C ASP A 156 -2.21 -16.06 11.19
N THR A 157 -1.27 -16.57 11.97
CA THR A 157 0.16 -16.36 11.74
C THR A 157 0.66 -17.04 10.48
N ASP A 158 -0.07 -18.04 9.99
CA ASP A 158 0.39 -18.90 8.91
C ASP A 158 -0.13 -18.42 7.55
N ARG A 159 -1.13 -17.53 7.53
CA ARG A 159 -1.75 -16.99 6.32
C ARG A 159 -1.24 -15.59 5.98
N ILE A 160 -0.49 -15.49 4.89
CA ILE A 160 -0.01 -14.20 4.34
C ILE A 160 -0.26 -14.18 2.84
N THR A 161 -0.74 -13.04 2.32
CA THR A 161 -0.88 -12.79 0.89
C THR A 161 0.04 -11.65 0.48
N CYS A 162 0.79 -11.82 -0.60
CA CYS A 162 1.72 -10.82 -1.13
C CYS A 162 1.45 -10.59 -2.63
N ALA A 163 1.82 -9.42 -3.15
CA ALA A 163 1.71 -9.14 -4.58
C ALA A 163 2.91 -8.36 -5.14
N ILE A 164 3.21 -8.67 -6.40
CA ILE A 164 4.37 -8.16 -7.14
C ILE A 164 3.96 -7.65 -8.54
N SER A 165 4.58 -6.55 -8.95
CA SER A 165 4.49 -5.94 -10.28
C SER A 165 5.80 -6.17 -11.07
N SER A 166 5.91 -7.15 -11.98
CA SER A 166 4.91 -8.13 -12.40
C SER A 166 5.27 -9.55 -11.96
N GLY A 167 4.24 -10.32 -11.64
CA GLY A 167 4.35 -11.69 -11.13
C GLY A 167 3.03 -12.16 -10.54
N GLY A 168 2.21 -11.23 -10.04
CA GLY A 168 0.86 -11.50 -9.56
C GLY A 168 0.78 -11.60 -8.05
N VAL A 169 -0.23 -12.32 -7.58
CA VAL A 169 -0.53 -12.60 -6.18
C VAL A 169 0.05 -13.94 -5.79
N TYR A 170 0.69 -13.99 -4.63
CA TYR A 170 1.16 -15.22 -4.00
C TYR A 170 0.63 -15.29 -2.57
N ALA A 171 0.29 -16.48 -2.10
CA ALA A 171 -0.15 -16.68 -0.72
C ALA A 171 0.54 -17.89 -0.09
N THR A 172 0.66 -17.86 1.23
CA THR A 172 1.10 -18.97 2.07
C THR A 172 0.02 -19.29 3.09
N THR A 173 -0.02 -20.55 3.53
CA THR A 173 -0.87 -21.05 4.63
C THR A 173 -0.04 -21.81 5.68
N ASP A 174 1.29 -21.72 5.60
CA ASP A 174 2.24 -22.43 6.45
C ASP A 174 3.34 -21.50 7.02
N GLY A 175 3.01 -20.21 7.17
CA GLY A 175 3.92 -19.23 7.78
C GLY A 175 5.06 -18.78 6.87
N GLY A 176 4.94 -19.01 5.56
CA GLY A 176 5.90 -18.60 4.54
C GLY A 176 6.91 -19.67 4.12
N ALA A 177 6.71 -20.92 4.56
CA ALA A 177 7.56 -22.04 4.16
C ALA A 177 7.31 -22.43 2.70
N THR A 178 6.05 -22.42 2.25
CA THR A 178 5.65 -22.59 0.85
C THR A 178 4.69 -21.50 0.40
N TRP A 179 4.64 -21.26 -0.92
CA TRP A 179 3.83 -20.21 -1.53
C TRP A 179 3.18 -20.72 -2.80
N GLU A 180 1.95 -20.29 -3.06
CA GLU A 180 1.16 -20.65 -4.23
C GLU A 180 0.71 -19.39 -4.97
N ALA A 181 0.64 -19.46 -6.31
CA ALA A 181 0.12 -18.40 -7.14
C ALA A 181 -1.42 -18.32 -7.04
N HIS A 182 -1.93 -17.13 -6.75
CA HIS A 182 -3.34 -16.89 -6.38
C HIS A 182 -4.00 -15.90 -7.36
N ASN A 183 -3.86 -16.16 -8.67
CA ASN A 183 -4.26 -15.25 -9.74
C ASN A 183 -5.50 -15.69 -10.53
N THR A 184 -6.25 -16.70 -10.06
CA THR A 184 -7.42 -17.20 -10.77
C THR A 184 -8.46 -16.08 -10.94
N GLY A 185 -8.81 -15.79 -12.19
CA GLY A 185 -9.76 -14.73 -12.55
C GLY A 185 -9.14 -13.34 -12.76
N VAL A 186 -7.83 -13.19 -12.55
CA VAL A 186 -7.12 -11.90 -12.75
C VAL A 186 -6.55 -11.81 -14.16
N GLN A 187 -6.97 -10.79 -14.90
CA GLN A 187 -6.53 -10.57 -16.27
C GLN A 187 -5.13 -9.93 -16.35
N ALA A 188 -4.28 -10.45 -17.23
CA ALA A 188 -3.08 -9.80 -17.74
C ALA A 188 -3.39 -9.22 -19.13
N GLU A 189 -4.01 -8.04 -19.17
CA GLU A 189 -4.54 -7.42 -20.41
C GLU A 189 -3.48 -7.20 -21.50
N PHE A 190 -2.21 -7.06 -21.12
CA PHE A 190 -1.08 -6.86 -22.01
C PHE A 190 -0.61 -8.14 -22.74
N LEU A 191 -1.17 -9.31 -22.38
CA LEU A 191 -0.92 -10.55 -23.10
C LEU A 191 -1.87 -10.71 -24.30
N PRO A 192 -1.48 -11.50 -25.32
CA PRO A 192 -2.34 -11.80 -26.46
C PRO A 192 -3.70 -12.37 -26.06
N GLU A 193 -4.75 -12.05 -26.84
CA GLU A 193 -6.08 -12.62 -26.69
C GLU A 193 -6.02 -14.16 -26.62
N GLY A 194 -6.78 -14.74 -25.69
CA GLY A 194 -6.76 -16.18 -25.40
C GLY A 194 -5.68 -16.64 -24.41
N SER A 195 -4.73 -15.76 -24.03
CA SER A 195 -3.69 -16.04 -23.03
C SER A 195 -3.69 -15.10 -21.82
N GLN A 196 -4.74 -14.28 -21.69
CA GLN A 196 -4.81 -13.18 -20.71
C GLN A 196 -5.10 -13.63 -19.26
N TYR A 197 -5.24 -14.93 -19.00
CA TYR A 197 -5.43 -15.47 -17.65
C TYR A 197 -4.34 -16.50 -17.34
N PRO A 198 -3.06 -16.11 -17.35
CA PRO A 198 -1.98 -17.01 -16.97
C PRO A 198 -2.02 -17.30 -15.47
N GLU A 199 -1.33 -18.36 -15.04
CA GLU A 199 -1.16 -18.69 -13.62
C GLU A 199 -0.46 -17.57 -12.84
N PHE A 200 0.49 -16.88 -13.47
CA PHE A 200 1.26 -15.78 -12.89
C PHE A 200 1.68 -14.78 -13.97
N GLY A 201 2.25 -13.66 -13.54
CA GLY A 201 2.76 -12.61 -14.43
C GLY A 201 1.88 -11.36 -14.49
N GLN A 202 0.74 -11.35 -13.80
CA GLN A 202 -0.12 -10.17 -13.63
C GLN A 202 0.65 -9.01 -13.02
N CYS A 203 0.23 -7.78 -13.33
CA CYS A 203 0.83 -6.55 -12.84
C CYS A 203 -0.08 -5.92 -11.78
N VAL A 204 -0.15 -6.58 -10.62
CA VAL A 204 -1.01 -6.16 -9.50
C VAL A 204 -0.48 -4.84 -8.94
N HIS A 205 -1.33 -3.84 -8.72
CA HIS A 205 -0.88 -2.56 -8.17
C HIS A 205 -1.08 -2.47 -6.66
N LYS A 206 -2.20 -2.96 -6.12
CA LYS A 206 -2.45 -2.97 -4.69
C LYS A 206 -3.52 -3.98 -4.33
N ILE A 207 -3.40 -4.59 -3.15
CA ILE A 207 -4.43 -5.41 -2.51
C ILE A 207 -4.72 -4.84 -1.13
N ALA A 208 -6.00 -4.83 -0.76
CA ALA A 208 -6.47 -4.52 0.57
C ALA A 208 -7.37 -5.66 1.09
N ARG A 209 -7.25 -6.00 2.38
CA ARG A 209 -8.05 -7.01 3.08
C ARG A 209 -8.83 -6.33 4.19
N HIS A 210 -10.10 -6.71 4.34
CA HIS A 210 -10.87 -6.22 5.47
C HIS A 210 -10.43 -6.89 6.79
N PRO A 211 -10.12 -6.14 7.87
CA PRO A 211 -9.60 -6.72 9.10
C PRO A 211 -10.62 -7.61 9.84
N ALA A 212 -11.92 -7.29 9.81
CA ALA A 212 -12.93 -8.10 10.49
C ALA A 212 -13.53 -9.22 9.61
N ARG A 213 -13.26 -9.21 8.30
CA ARG A 213 -13.75 -10.20 7.33
C ARG A 213 -12.61 -10.57 6.37
N PRO A 214 -11.60 -11.30 6.85
CA PRO A 214 -10.31 -11.41 6.14
C PRO A 214 -10.36 -12.14 4.80
N ASP A 215 -11.40 -12.92 4.52
CA ASP A 215 -11.59 -13.52 3.20
C ASP A 215 -12.12 -12.50 2.16
N ARG A 216 -12.61 -11.33 2.60
CA ARG A 216 -12.98 -10.20 1.74
C ARG A 216 -11.75 -9.37 1.41
N MET A 217 -11.36 -9.41 0.15
CA MET A 217 -10.19 -8.69 -0.36
C MET A 217 -10.55 -7.94 -1.65
N PHE A 218 -9.89 -6.82 -1.87
CA PHE A 218 -10.04 -6.00 -3.07
C PHE A 218 -8.68 -5.75 -3.69
N MET A 219 -8.64 -5.65 -5.00
CA MET A 219 -7.41 -5.48 -5.75
C MET A 219 -7.57 -4.48 -6.88
N GLN A 220 -6.65 -3.53 -6.94
CA GLN A 220 -6.38 -2.75 -8.14
C GLN A 220 -5.25 -3.45 -8.91
N ASN A 221 -5.53 -3.86 -10.14
CA ASN A 221 -4.54 -4.40 -11.08
C ASN A 221 -4.12 -3.32 -12.09
N HIS A 222 -3.16 -3.61 -12.97
CA HIS A 222 -2.85 -2.73 -14.10
C HIS A 222 -4.08 -2.46 -14.97
N GLY A 223 -4.78 -3.53 -15.33
CA GLY A 223 -6.10 -3.47 -15.95
C GLY A 223 -7.10 -4.20 -15.06
N GLY A 224 -8.01 -3.44 -14.46
CA GLY A 224 -9.15 -3.97 -13.73
C GLY A 224 -9.10 -3.81 -12.23
N VAL A 225 -10.30 -3.85 -11.67
CA VAL A 225 -10.56 -3.83 -10.23
C VAL A 225 -11.29 -5.12 -9.88
N TYR A 226 -10.81 -5.82 -8.85
CA TYR A 226 -11.29 -7.15 -8.50
C TYR A 226 -11.65 -7.26 -7.02
N ARG A 227 -12.58 -8.16 -6.74
CA ARG A 227 -12.91 -8.64 -5.39
C ARG A 227 -12.53 -10.12 -5.27
N SER A 228 -12.14 -10.54 -4.08
CA SER A 228 -12.10 -11.93 -3.67
C SER A 228 -12.94 -12.12 -2.40
N ASP A 229 -13.61 -13.27 -2.34
CA ASP A 229 -14.48 -13.68 -1.23
C ASP A 229 -13.96 -14.93 -0.52
N ASP A 230 -12.78 -15.42 -0.91
CA ASP A 230 -12.15 -16.66 -0.45
C ASP A 230 -10.68 -16.45 -0.04
N GLY A 231 -10.32 -15.23 0.38
CA GLY A 231 -8.98 -14.94 0.88
C GLY A 231 -7.93 -14.81 -0.22
N GLY A 232 -8.36 -14.45 -1.44
CA GLY A 232 -7.50 -14.18 -2.59
C GLY A 232 -7.25 -15.38 -3.48
N THR A 233 -7.90 -16.52 -3.27
CA THR A 233 -7.75 -17.70 -4.14
C THR A 233 -8.39 -17.48 -5.50
N THR A 234 -9.59 -16.90 -5.53
CA THR A 234 -10.27 -16.50 -6.77
C THR A 234 -10.68 -15.03 -6.75
N TRP A 235 -10.64 -14.42 -7.93
CA TRP A 235 -10.92 -13.00 -8.13
C TRP A 235 -12.00 -12.80 -9.19
N GLN A 236 -12.88 -11.85 -8.94
CA GLN A 236 -13.98 -11.47 -9.83
C GLN A 236 -13.90 -9.96 -10.09
N SER A 237 -14.04 -9.57 -11.36
CA SER A 237 -14.03 -8.15 -11.74
C SER A 237 -15.24 -7.43 -11.16
N ILE A 238 -14.99 -6.24 -10.61
CA ILE A 238 -15.97 -5.33 -10.02
C ILE A 238 -15.83 -3.91 -10.61
N GLU A 239 -15.25 -3.80 -11.82
CA GLU A 239 -14.94 -2.51 -12.44
C GLU A 239 -16.16 -1.84 -13.11
N GLN A 240 -17.30 -2.53 -13.17
CA GLN A 240 -18.50 -2.02 -13.84
C GLN A 240 -18.99 -0.73 -13.15
N GLY A 241 -19.11 0.34 -13.93
CA GLY A 241 -19.56 1.66 -13.44
C GLY A 241 -18.41 2.61 -13.09
N LEU A 242 -17.17 2.14 -13.02
CA LEU A 242 -16.01 3.01 -12.89
C LEU A 242 -15.72 3.77 -14.20
N PRO A 243 -15.15 4.98 -14.13
CA PRO A 243 -14.83 5.78 -15.31
C PRO A 243 -13.57 5.27 -16.03
N ALA A 244 -12.73 4.51 -15.33
CA ALA A 244 -11.55 3.84 -15.84
C ALA A 244 -11.23 2.63 -14.96
N ASN A 245 -10.57 1.63 -15.53
CA ASN A 245 -10.19 0.40 -14.83
C ASN A 245 -8.70 0.35 -14.44
N PHE A 246 -7.94 1.39 -14.79
CA PHE A 246 -6.56 1.59 -14.36
C PHE A 246 -6.53 2.52 -13.14
N GLY A 247 -5.61 2.27 -12.21
CA GLY A 247 -5.41 3.06 -11.00
C GLY A 247 -4.25 2.47 -10.21
N PHE A 248 -3.92 3.00 -9.03
CA PHE A 248 -2.88 2.39 -8.18
C PHE A 248 -3.39 1.96 -6.80
N PRO A 249 -3.99 2.85 -5.99
CA PRO A 249 -4.44 2.46 -4.67
C PRO A 249 -5.78 1.71 -4.70
N VAL A 250 -5.94 0.80 -3.74
CA VAL A 250 -7.23 0.32 -3.26
C VAL A 250 -7.17 0.32 -1.74
N VAL A 251 -8.21 0.84 -1.09
CA VAL A 251 -8.27 0.97 0.37
C VAL A 251 -9.65 0.52 0.85
N VAL A 252 -9.72 -0.17 1.98
CA VAL A 252 -10.99 -0.63 2.57
C VAL A 252 -11.36 0.23 3.77
N HIS A 253 -12.66 0.34 4.03
CA HIS A 253 -13.15 0.86 5.29
C HIS A 253 -12.74 -0.10 6.43
N PRO A 254 -12.21 0.39 7.57
CA PRO A 254 -11.73 -0.47 8.66
C PRO A 254 -12.87 -1.18 9.41
N HIS A 255 -14.10 -0.64 9.36
CA HIS A 255 -15.24 -1.13 10.14
C HIS A 255 -16.38 -1.71 9.27
N ASP A 256 -16.27 -1.62 7.94
CA ASP A 256 -17.30 -2.06 6.99
C ASP A 256 -16.65 -2.87 5.85
N PRO A 257 -16.87 -4.19 5.80
CA PRO A 257 -16.23 -5.07 4.82
C PRO A 257 -16.63 -4.82 3.38
N ASP A 258 -17.76 -4.17 3.14
CA ASP A 258 -18.28 -3.98 1.80
C ASP A 258 -18.00 -2.55 1.28
N THR A 259 -17.37 -1.69 2.10
CA THR A 259 -16.93 -0.36 1.68
C THR A 259 -15.47 -0.33 1.21
N VAL A 260 -15.25 0.12 -0.02
CA VAL A 260 -13.93 0.19 -0.69
C VAL A 260 -13.77 1.52 -1.43
N TYR A 261 -12.55 2.04 -1.43
CA TYR A 261 -12.15 3.29 -2.05
C TYR A 261 -11.06 3.07 -3.11
N LEU A 262 -11.16 3.80 -4.21
CA LEU A 262 -10.23 3.80 -5.33
C LEU A 262 -9.89 5.23 -5.77
N PHE A 263 -8.83 5.34 -6.56
CA PHE A 263 -8.49 6.55 -7.30
C PHE A 263 -8.19 6.21 -8.76
N PRO A 264 -9.23 6.07 -9.61
CA PRO A 264 -9.08 5.68 -11.01
C PRO A 264 -8.31 6.73 -11.82
N LEU A 265 -7.46 6.26 -12.73
CA LEU A 265 -6.70 7.09 -13.67
C LEU A 265 -6.98 6.61 -15.09
N SER A 266 -6.94 7.52 -16.06
CA SER A 266 -6.89 7.16 -17.48
C SER A 266 -5.68 6.27 -17.74
N GLY A 267 -5.89 5.09 -18.34
CA GLY A 267 -4.83 4.10 -18.58
C GLY A 267 -3.75 4.59 -19.55
N SER A 268 -3.84 4.18 -20.82
CA SER A 268 -2.91 4.64 -21.87
C SER A 268 -3.07 6.14 -22.23
N GLY A 269 -4.12 6.80 -21.73
CA GLY A 269 -4.49 8.20 -22.00
C GLY A 269 -3.76 9.27 -21.19
N GLY A 270 -2.79 8.91 -20.34
CA GLY A 270 -1.94 9.88 -19.65
C GLY A 270 -1.65 9.60 -18.18
N ARG A 271 -2.29 8.59 -17.57
CA ARG A 271 -2.07 8.17 -16.17
C ARG A 271 -2.31 9.28 -15.14
N TYR A 272 -3.31 10.09 -15.41
CA TYR A 272 -3.93 11.06 -14.50
C TYR A 272 -5.46 10.81 -14.47
N PRO A 273 -6.22 11.36 -13.50
CA PRO A 273 -7.66 11.16 -13.41
C PRO A 273 -8.40 11.40 -14.72
N VAL A 274 -9.51 10.69 -14.91
CA VAL A 274 -10.38 10.92 -16.07
C VAL A 274 -10.81 12.38 -16.09
N ASP A 275 -10.78 12.99 -17.28
CA ASP A 275 -11.05 14.41 -17.52
C ASP A 275 -10.12 15.41 -16.79
N GLY A 276 -9.09 14.92 -16.09
CA GLY A 276 -8.20 15.77 -15.29
C GLY A 276 -8.86 16.28 -14.00
N GLU A 277 -9.86 15.58 -13.48
CA GLU A 277 -10.59 15.97 -12.28
C GLU A 277 -10.29 15.01 -11.12
N ALA A 278 -9.88 15.52 -9.97
CA ALA A 278 -9.60 14.68 -8.81
C ALA A 278 -10.90 14.11 -8.23
N ARG A 279 -11.03 12.79 -8.22
CA ARG A 279 -12.19 12.08 -7.69
C ARG A 279 -11.74 10.80 -6.99
N VAL A 280 -12.13 10.64 -5.72
CA VAL A 280 -12.09 9.32 -5.07
C VAL A 280 -13.37 8.60 -5.45
N TRP A 281 -13.28 7.30 -5.74
CA TRP A 281 -14.46 6.48 -6.03
C TRP A 281 -14.72 5.51 -4.89
N ARG A 282 -15.97 5.46 -4.42
CA ARG A 282 -16.41 4.60 -3.33
C ARG A 282 -17.45 3.61 -3.81
N SER A 283 -17.37 2.39 -3.31
CA SER A 283 -18.49 1.46 -3.29
C SER A 283 -18.81 1.16 -1.83
N LYS A 284 -20.10 0.97 -1.51
CA LYS A 284 -20.61 0.51 -0.20
C LYS A 284 -21.28 -0.87 -0.28
N ASP A 285 -21.13 -1.55 -1.40
CA ASP A 285 -21.79 -2.82 -1.74
C ASP A 285 -20.79 -3.81 -2.37
N ALA A 286 -19.54 -3.76 -1.92
CA ALA A 286 -18.46 -4.63 -2.35
C ALA A 286 -18.21 -4.63 -3.87
N GLY A 287 -18.35 -3.46 -4.49
CA GLY A 287 -18.05 -3.19 -5.90
C GLY A 287 -19.21 -3.45 -6.87
N GLU A 288 -20.45 -3.60 -6.37
CA GLU A 288 -21.63 -3.72 -7.25
C GLU A 288 -22.00 -2.37 -7.87
N THR A 289 -21.90 -1.28 -7.10
CA THR A 289 -22.10 0.09 -7.56
C THR A 289 -21.00 1.02 -7.05
N TRP A 290 -20.77 2.10 -7.79
CA TRP A 290 -19.72 3.07 -7.53
C TRP A 290 -20.26 4.50 -7.59
N GLU A 291 -19.77 5.35 -6.69
CA GLU A 291 -20.04 6.78 -6.67
C GLU A 291 -18.73 7.59 -6.66
N ALA A 292 -18.76 8.76 -7.29
CA ALA A 292 -17.65 9.71 -7.27
C ALA A 292 -17.77 10.63 -6.05
N LEU A 293 -16.63 10.87 -5.40
CA LEU A 293 -16.47 11.72 -4.23
C LEU A 293 -15.46 12.82 -4.57
N ASP A 294 -15.96 14.04 -4.78
CA ASP A 294 -15.18 15.16 -5.31
C ASP A 294 -15.47 16.51 -4.63
N ASP A 295 -16.35 16.56 -3.63
CA ASP A 295 -16.64 17.82 -2.93
C ASP A 295 -15.40 18.32 -2.17
N GLY A 296 -14.96 19.53 -2.51
CA GLY A 296 -13.72 20.14 -2.01
C GLY A 296 -12.45 19.78 -2.77
N LEU A 297 -12.49 18.82 -3.72
CA LEU A 297 -11.34 18.48 -4.56
C LEU A 297 -11.18 19.44 -5.75
N PRO A 298 -9.95 19.59 -6.31
CA PRO A 298 -9.71 20.50 -7.42
C PRO A 298 -10.21 19.95 -8.76
N GLU A 299 -10.80 20.83 -9.57
CA GLU A 299 -11.26 20.56 -10.94
C GLU A 299 -10.11 20.34 -11.95
N HIS A 300 -8.87 20.70 -11.58
CA HIS A 300 -7.69 20.55 -12.43
C HIS A 300 -6.59 19.78 -11.71
N PHE A 301 -6.44 18.52 -12.07
CA PHE A 301 -5.60 17.55 -11.40
C PHE A 301 -5.01 16.56 -12.41
N PHE A 302 -3.77 16.80 -12.82
CA PHE A 302 -3.08 16.02 -13.86
C PHE A 302 -1.94 15.15 -13.30
N VAL A 303 -2.08 14.73 -12.04
CA VAL A 303 -1.11 13.87 -11.36
C VAL A 303 -1.79 12.61 -10.81
N GLY A 304 -1.02 11.52 -10.70
CA GLY A 304 -1.52 10.28 -10.11
C GLY A 304 -1.46 10.29 -8.58
N VAL A 305 -2.23 9.40 -7.97
CA VAL A 305 -2.06 8.94 -6.58
C VAL A 305 -1.44 7.55 -6.65
N MET A 306 -0.32 7.33 -5.95
CA MET A 306 0.45 6.09 -6.04
C MET A 306 -0.11 5.00 -5.12
N ARG A 307 0.36 3.76 -5.31
CA ARG A 307 -0.14 2.52 -4.68
C ARG A 307 -0.32 2.62 -3.16
N ASP A 308 0.63 3.26 -2.49
CA ASP A 308 0.67 3.41 -1.04
C ASP A 308 0.34 4.83 -0.57
N ALA A 309 -0.02 5.73 -1.49
CA ALA A 309 -0.32 7.12 -1.20
C ALA A 309 -1.81 7.36 -0.91
N MET A 310 -2.55 6.33 -0.48
CA MET A 310 -3.92 6.44 0.00
C MET A 310 -4.12 5.49 1.18
N CYS A 311 -4.86 5.93 2.19
CA CYS A 311 -5.16 5.12 3.37
C CYS A 311 -6.42 5.60 4.11
N THR A 312 -6.86 4.82 5.08
CA THR A 312 -7.88 5.18 6.06
C THR A 312 -7.28 5.25 7.46
N ASP A 313 -7.85 6.09 8.34
CA ASP A 313 -7.62 5.98 9.78
C ASP A 313 -8.62 5.00 10.42
N GLN A 314 -8.68 4.93 11.75
CA GLN A 314 -9.59 4.04 12.50
C GLN A 314 -10.63 4.81 13.31
N HIS A 315 -10.80 6.12 13.07
CA HIS A 315 -11.81 6.91 13.75
C HIS A 315 -13.24 6.51 13.34
N ASP A 316 -14.22 7.05 14.07
CA ASP A 316 -15.64 6.98 13.72
C ASP A 316 -16.22 8.41 13.83
N PRO A 317 -16.54 9.10 12.71
CA PRO A 317 -16.45 8.63 11.33
C PRO A 317 -15.01 8.40 10.83
N VAL A 318 -14.83 7.43 9.92
CA VAL A 318 -13.53 7.08 9.33
C VAL A 318 -13.00 8.21 8.46
N GLY A 319 -11.69 8.44 8.55
CA GLY A 319 -10.99 9.37 7.68
C GLY A 319 -10.41 8.67 6.47
N VAL A 320 -10.43 9.35 5.32
CA VAL A 320 -9.81 8.90 4.07
C VAL A 320 -8.76 9.93 3.67
N PHE A 321 -7.55 9.47 3.40
CA PHE A 321 -6.41 10.34 3.10
C PHE A 321 -5.77 9.91 1.79
N PHE A 322 -5.34 10.87 0.98
CA PHE A 322 -4.46 10.58 -0.15
C PHE A 322 -3.40 11.66 -0.35
N GLY A 323 -2.27 11.24 -0.93
CA GLY A 323 -1.16 12.10 -1.34
C GLY A 323 -0.90 11.95 -2.82
N ALA A 324 -0.54 13.05 -3.47
CA ALA A 324 -0.39 13.10 -4.92
C ALA A 324 1.01 13.53 -5.36
N ARG A 325 1.33 13.21 -6.62
CA ARG A 325 2.68 13.44 -7.16
C ARG A 325 3.05 14.93 -7.30
N ASN A 326 2.09 15.84 -7.18
CA ASN A 326 2.33 17.29 -7.14
C ASN A 326 2.65 17.83 -5.74
N GLY A 327 2.74 16.97 -4.71
CA GLY A 327 3.04 17.39 -3.35
C GLY A 327 1.83 17.79 -2.51
N SER A 328 0.60 17.62 -3.01
CA SER A 328 -0.61 17.84 -2.23
C SER A 328 -1.01 16.59 -1.43
N VAL A 329 -1.54 16.81 -0.23
CA VAL A 329 -2.11 15.77 0.63
C VAL A 329 -3.50 16.23 1.08
N TRP A 330 -4.48 15.34 0.88
CA TRP A 330 -5.89 15.61 1.09
C TRP A 330 -6.44 14.66 2.15
N ALA A 331 -7.37 15.17 2.94
CA ALA A 331 -8.08 14.42 3.96
C ALA A 331 -9.58 14.66 3.86
N SER A 332 -10.34 13.59 4.05
CA SER A 332 -11.74 13.60 4.44
C SER A 332 -11.84 13.02 5.84
N THR A 333 -12.75 13.56 6.65
CA THR A 333 -13.05 13.07 8.01
C THR A 333 -14.47 12.55 8.15
N ASP A 334 -15.12 12.33 7.02
CA ASP A 334 -16.53 11.96 6.84
C ASP A 334 -16.65 10.90 5.73
N GLU A 335 -15.78 9.88 5.78
CA GLU A 335 -15.83 8.71 4.88
C GLU A 335 -15.70 9.02 3.38
N GLY A 336 -15.06 10.14 3.05
CA GLY A 336 -14.83 10.63 1.70
C GLY A 336 -15.86 11.65 1.20
N ASP A 337 -16.88 12.01 1.98
CA ASP A 337 -17.96 12.88 1.50
C ASP A 337 -17.49 14.33 1.25
N THR A 338 -16.58 14.87 2.07
CA THR A 338 -15.95 16.19 1.86
C THR A 338 -14.43 16.15 2.05
N TRP A 339 -13.71 16.93 1.23
CA TRP A 339 -12.25 16.94 1.19
C TRP A 339 -11.64 18.29 1.54
N ARG A 340 -10.48 18.25 2.20
CA ARG A 340 -9.64 19.42 2.43
C ARG A 340 -8.16 19.11 2.20
N GLU A 341 -7.43 20.07 1.66
CA GLU A 341 -5.98 19.98 1.55
C GLU A 341 -5.36 20.23 2.94
N ILE A 342 -4.61 19.25 3.45
CA ILE A 342 -3.95 19.33 4.76
C ILE A 342 -2.44 19.63 4.65
N ALA A 343 -1.85 19.42 3.47
CA ALA A 343 -0.50 19.84 3.14
C ALA A 343 -0.38 20.10 1.63
N ALA A 344 0.44 21.08 1.27
CA ALA A 344 0.66 21.51 -0.11
C ALA A 344 2.16 21.76 -0.36
N ASN A 345 2.56 21.74 -1.63
CA ASN A 345 3.93 22.06 -2.09
C ASN A 345 5.02 21.17 -1.46
N LEU A 346 4.67 19.94 -1.08
CA LEU A 346 5.66 18.94 -0.70
C LEU A 346 6.37 18.39 -1.95
N PRO A 347 7.49 17.67 -1.78
CA PRO A 347 7.98 16.82 -2.85
C PRO A 347 6.92 15.77 -3.22
N ASP A 348 7.14 15.15 -4.37
CA ASP A 348 6.33 14.08 -4.92
C ASP A 348 5.99 12.99 -3.87
N VAL A 349 4.71 12.86 -3.53
CA VAL A 349 4.23 11.99 -2.44
C VAL A 349 4.10 10.55 -2.93
N MET A 350 4.77 9.63 -2.23
CA MET A 350 4.85 8.21 -2.59
C MET A 350 4.06 7.31 -1.65
N ALA A 351 3.91 7.70 -0.37
CA ALA A 351 3.18 6.93 0.63
C ALA A 351 2.46 7.83 1.65
N VAL A 352 1.29 7.40 2.10
CA VAL A 352 0.52 8.03 3.17
C VAL A 352 0.02 6.96 4.13
N ARG A 353 0.17 7.19 5.45
CA ARG A 353 -0.39 6.33 6.50
C ARG A 353 -1.02 7.19 7.59
N ALA A 354 -2.23 6.85 7.99
CA ALA A 354 -2.96 7.54 9.04
C ALA A 354 -3.33 6.56 10.17
N ALA A 355 -3.37 7.07 11.40
CA ALA A 355 -3.85 6.31 12.54
C ALA A 355 -4.50 7.23 13.58
N ALA A 356 -5.44 6.65 14.32
CA ALA A 356 -5.90 7.20 15.59
C ALA A 356 -4.94 6.81 16.71
N LEU A 357 -4.53 7.78 17.54
CA LEU A 357 -3.65 7.59 18.70
C LEU A 357 -4.42 7.47 20.01
#